data_AF-A0A2Z7AP71-F1
#
_entry.id   AF-A0A2Z7AP71-F1
#
_cell.length_a   1.000
_cell.length_b   1.000
_cell.length_c   1.000
_cell.angle_alpha   90.00
_cell.angle_beta   90.00
_cell.angle_gamma   90.00
#
_symmetry.space_group_name_H-M   'P 1'
#
loop_
_entity.id
_entity.type
_entity.pdbx_description
1 polymer ?
#
loop_
_entity_poly.entity_id
_entity_poly.type
_entity_poly.pdbx_seq_one_letter_code
_entity_poly.pdbx_strand_id
1 'polypeptide(L)'
;MPPVTILVVNSAGKQDEVKGRALTEEHARDSFENLLFSVCRFRELTGTYPRNITVVGYDFKEERFVHLHRSAIGFPESRFLYLGTPSTKNSRESALKGEALVRSQFQEDPYGCSGILRRKKLGRDPFHRSIPYPNGCPEIEGLFRYCGTAPYPGSLPWAQ
;
A
#
# COMPACT_ATOMS: atom_id res chain seq x y z
N MET A 1 -2.40 -3.94 -13.22
CA MET A 1 -2.30 -2.65 -12.51
C MET A 1 -0.93 -2.10 -12.86
N PRO A 2 -0.77 -0.82 -13.25
CA PRO A 2 0.58 -0.31 -13.44
C PRO A 2 1.29 -0.35 -12.08
N PRO A 3 2.57 -0.75 -12.04
CA PRO A 3 3.32 -0.89 -10.81
C PRO A 3 3.33 0.42 -10.04
N VAL A 4 3.08 0.35 -8.73
CA VAL A 4 3.34 1.46 -7.80
C VAL A 4 4.59 1.05 -7.04
N THR A 5 5.61 1.88 -7.06
CA THR A 5 6.83 1.61 -6.30
C THR A 5 6.65 2.22 -4.92
N ILE A 6 6.70 1.39 -3.88
CA ILE A 6 6.62 1.86 -2.50
C ILE A 6 8.01 1.72 -1.89
N LEU A 7 8.57 2.85 -1.48
CA LEU A 7 9.85 2.94 -0.80
C LEU A 7 9.58 3.08 0.69
N VAL A 8 10.13 2.16 1.47
CA VAL A 8 9.91 2.07 2.92
C VAL A 8 11.28 2.21 3.59
N VAL A 9 11.45 3.19 4.50
CA VAL A 9 12.78 3.57 5.04
C VAL A 9 12.77 3.79 6.55
N ASN A 10 13.85 3.35 7.21
CA ASN A 10 14.12 3.61 8.64
C ASN A 10 15.08 4.79 8.88
N SER A 11 15.95 5.11 7.92
CA SER A 11 16.86 6.27 7.97
C SER A 11 17.39 6.58 6.57
N ALA A 12 17.73 7.85 6.30
CA ALA A 12 18.30 8.29 5.03
C ALA A 12 19.79 7.89 4.95
N GLY A 13 20.09 6.80 4.23
CA GLY A 13 21.46 6.42 3.86
C GLY A 13 21.92 7.10 2.57
N LYS A 14 23.24 7.20 2.34
CA LYS A 14 23.86 7.78 1.13
C LYS A 14 23.40 7.08 -0.15
N GLN A 15 23.33 7.83 -1.26
CA GLN A 15 22.75 7.42 -2.55
C GLN A 15 23.32 6.10 -3.13
N ASP A 16 24.60 5.80 -2.91
CA ASP A 16 25.24 4.57 -3.43
C ASP A 16 24.78 3.26 -2.75
N GLU A 17 24.14 3.33 -1.58
CA GLU A 17 23.60 2.14 -0.88
C GLU A 17 22.13 1.88 -1.17
N VAL A 18 21.43 2.79 -1.85
CA VAL A 18 19.97 2.73 -2.04
C VAL A 18 19.57 1.51 -2.87
N LYS A 19 20.36 1.14 -3.89
CA LYS A 19 20.08 -0.03 -4.75
C LYS A 19 20.19 -1.36 -3.99
N GLY A 20 21.08 -1.47 -3.01
CA GLY A 20 21.25 -2.67 -2.18
C GLY A 20 20.21 -2.82 -1.08
N ARG A 21 19.48 -1.74 -0.75
CA ARG A 21 18.38 -1.73 0.23
C ARG A 21 17.00 -1.60 -0.41
N ALA A 22 16.94 -1.54 -1.74
CA ALA A 22 15.69 -1.53 -2.48
C ALA A 22 15.11 -2.94 -2.48
N LEU A 23 13.93 -3.09 -1.87
CA LEU A 23 13.24 -4.35 -1.71
C LEU A 23 11.97 -4.31 -2.55
N THR A 24 11.76 -5.33 -3.36
CA THR A 24 10.54 -5.46 -4.18
C THR A 24 9.53 -6.31 -3.42
N GLU A 25 8.30 -5.82 -3.34
CA GLU A 25 7.12 -6.59 -2.97
C GLU A 25 6.44 -7.05 -4.27
N GLU A 26 6.24 -8.36 -4.45
CA GLU A 26 5.79 -8.95 -5.72
C GLU A 26 4.44 -9.69 -5.62
N HIS A 27 3.80 -9.71 -4.44
CA HIS A 27 2.58 -10.45 -4.18
C HIS A 27 1.32 -9.58 -4.12
N ALA A 28 1.44 -8.26 -4.06
CA ALA A 28 0.30 -7.35 -3.98
C ALA A 28 -0.57 -7.41 -5.25
N ARG A 29 -1.86 -7.65 -5.04
CA ARG A 29 -2.86 -7.77 -6.12
C ARG A 29 -3.65 -6.49 -6.33
N ASP A 30 -3.62 -5.57 -5.36
CA ASP A 30 -4.21 -4.25 -5.47
C ASP A 30 -3.36 -3.17 -4.79
N SER A 31 -3.79 -1.92 -4.88
CA SER A 31 -3.07 -0.77 -4.33
C SER A 31 -3.04 -0.73 -2.80
N PHE A 32 -4.02 -1.35 -2.13
CA PHE A 32 -4.02 -1.44 -0.67
C PHE A 32 -2.97 -2.46 -0.22
N GLU A 33 -2.96 -3.63 -0.86
CA GLU A 33 -1.94 -4.67 -0.64
C GLU A 33 -0.54 -4.16 -0.96
N ASN A 34 -0.35 -3.35 -2.01
CA ASN A 34 0.96 -2.77 -2.30
C ASN A 34 1.51 -2.07 -1.06
N LEU A 35 0.70 -1.24 -0.39
CA LEU A 35 1.11 -0.52 0.82
C LEU A 35 1.31 -1.48 2.01
N LEU A 36 0.29 -2.27 2.34
CA LEU A 36 0.31 -3.13 3.53
C LEU A 36 1.42 -4.20 3.45
N PHE A 37 1.59 -4.82 2.28
CA PHE A 37 2.58 -5.87 2.08
C PHE A 37 3.99 -5.28 2.08
N SER A 38 4.19 -4.08 1.55
CA SER A 38 5.49 -3.40 1.60
C SER A 38 5.92 -3.08 3.04
N VAL A 39 4.98 -2.67 3.91
CA VAL A 39 5.25 -2.48 5.35
C VAL A 39 5.64 -3.79 6.01
N CYS A 40 4.92 -4.87 5.71
CA CYS A 40 5.22 -6.17 6.28
C CYS A 40 6.57 -6.72 5.78
N ARG A 41 6.83 -6.68 4.47
CA ARG A 41 8.11 -7.08 3.87
C ARG A 41 9.29 -6.35 4.46
N PHE A 42 9.13 -5.06 4.74
CA PHE A 42 10.15 -4.28 5.42
C PHE A 42 10.46 -4.80 6.82
N ARG A 43 9.43 -5.10 7.63
CA ARG A 43 9.61 -5.67 8.97
C ARG A 43 10.21 -7.07 8.93
N GLU A 44 9.81 -7.90 7.98
CA GLU A 44 10.37 -9.24 7.78
C GLU A 44 11.89 -9.19 7.55
N LEU A 45 12.36 -8.20 6.76
CA LEU A 45 13.76 -8.09 6.37
C LEU A 45 14.64 -7.29 7.34
N THR A 46 14.05 -6.35 8.07
CA THR A 46 14.81 -5.45 8.98
C THR A 46 14.57 -5.72 10.46
N GLY A 47 13.62 -6.58 10.80
CA GLY A 47 13.20 -6.86 12.17
C GLY A 47 12.41 -5.73 12.84
N THR A 48 12.17 -4.60 12.16
CA THR A 48 11.45 -3.43 12.72
C THR A 48 10.47 -2.85 11.71
N TYR A 49 9.40 -2.21 12.19
CA TYR A 49 8.46 -1.49 11.32
C TYR A 49 9.05 -0.16 10.84
N PRO A 50 8.63 0.32 9.65
CA PRO A 50 9.19 1.53 9.10
C PRO A 50 8.88 2.79 9.88
N ARG A 51 9.90 3.63 10.03
CA ARG A 51 9.72 5.00 10.53
C ARG A 51 8.98 5.86 9.50
N ASN A 52 9.35 5.81 8.22
CA ASN A 52 8.74 6.60 7.15
C ASN A 52 8.35 5.74 5.95
N ILE A 53 7.31 6.18 5.23
CA ILE A 53 6.87 5.58 3.97
C ILE A 53 6.85 6.66 2.90
N THR A 54 7.51 6.39 1.77
CA THR A 54 7.45 7.22 0.57
C THR A 54 6.86 6.39 -0.57
N VAL A 55 5.69 6.78 -1.06
CA VAL A 55 5.07 6.15 -2.22
C VAL A 55 5.46 6.92 -3.48
N VAL A 56 5.95 6.21 -4.51
CA VAL A 56 6.25 6.78 -5.82
C VAL A 56 5.29 6.17 -6.84
N GLY A 57 4.48 7.01 -7.48
CA GLY A 57 3.46 6.54 -8.42
C GLY A 57 2.84 7.69 -9.20
N TYR A 58 1.85 7.37 -10.04
CA TYR A 58 1.16 8.41 -10.81
C TYR A 58 0.41 9.39 -9.91
N ASP A 59 0.57 10.69 -10.20
CA ASP A 59 0.00 11.81 -9.45
C ASP A 59 -1.49 11.66 -9.14
N PHE A 60 -2.29 11.19 -10.11
CA PHE A 60 -3.73 11.02 -9.92
C PHE A 60 -4.10 10.05 -8.78
N LYS A 61 -3.20 9.15 -8.37
CA LYS A 61 -3.46 8.16 -7.31
C LYS A 61 -3.18 8.68 -5.90
N GLU A 62 -2.56 9.85 -5.76
CA GLU A 62 -2.07 10.40 -4.49
C GLU A 62 -3.16 10.39 -3.42
N GLU A 63 -4.31 10.99 -3.72
CA GLU A 63 -5.47 11.08 -2.84
C GLU A 63 -5.88 9.73 -2.22
N ARG A 64 -5.92 8.67 -3.04
CA ARG A 64 -6.28 7.33 -2.56
C ARG A 64 -5.22 6.78 -1.62
N PHE A 65 -3.93 6.99 -1.90
CA PHE A 65 -2.86 6.49 -1.03
C PHE A 65 -2.78 7.27 0.28
N VAL A 66 -2.79 8.60 0.19
CA VAL A 66 -2.60 9.51 1.34
C VAL A 66 -3.82 9.51 2.25
N HIS A 67 -5.04 9.57 1.72
CA HIS A 67 -6.23 9.76 2.55
C HIS A 67 -7.01 8.48 2.83
N LEU A 68 -6.88 7.44 1.98
CA LEU A 68 -7.59 6.16 2.19
C LEU A 68 -6.64 5.07 2.68
N HIS A 69 -5.67 4.64 1.87
CA HIS A 69 -4.83 3.48 2.21
C HIS A 69 -3.99 3.71 3.47
N ARG A 70 -3.28 4.84 3.56
CA ARG A 70 -2.53 5.22 4.76
C ARG A 70 -3.45 5.26 5.98
N SER A 71 -4.66 5.81 5.84
CA SER A 71 -5.62 5.90 6.94
C SER A 71 -6.13 4.55 7.39
N ALA A 72 -6.43 3.66 6.45
CA ALA A 72 -6.92 2.31 6.72
C ALA A 72 -5.88 1.47 7.49
N ILE A 73 -4.59 1.67 7.20
CA ILE A 73 -3.49 1.05 7.97
C ILE A 73 -3.06 1.90 9.18
N GLY A 74 -3.74 3.01 9.50
CA GLY A 74 -3.40 3.85 10.66
C GLY A 74 -1.98 4.43 10.66
N PHE A 75 -1.35 4.62 9.49
CA PHE A 75 0.00 5.16 9.41
C PHE A 75 -0.02 6.70 9.58
N PRO A 76 0.90 7.30 10.36
CA PRO A 76 0.87 8.73 10.64
C PRO A 76 1.18 9.57 9.40
N GLU A 77 0.39 10.61 9.19
CA GLU A 77 0.52 11.54 8.06
C GLU A 77 1.88 12.24 8.04
N SER A 78 2.40 12.66 9.19
CA SER A 78 3.71 13.33 9.31
C SER A 78 4.90 12.47 8.86
N ARG A 79 4.71 11.15 8.68
CA ARG A 79 5.75 10.19 8.27
C ARG A 79 5.42 9.52 6.94
N PHE A 80 4.41 10.01 6.22
CA PHE A 80 3.96 9.47 4.94
C PHE A 80 4.09 10.51 3.82
N LEU A 81 4.89 10.21 2.80
CA LEU A 81 5.13 11.06 1.64
C LEU A 81 4.62 10.38 0.37
N TYR A 82 3.97 11.14 -0.51
CA TYR A 82 3.64 10.70 -1.86
C TYR A 82 4.41 11.55 -2.87
N LEU A 83 5.10 10.89 -3.81
CA LEU A 83 5.81 11.52 -4.91
C LEU A 83 5.12 11.15 -6.22
N GLY A 84 4.29 12.09 -6.70
CA GLY A 84 3.53 11.95 -7.93
C GLY A 84 4.38 12.13 -9.19
N THR A 85 4.25 11.19 -10.13
CA THR A 85 4.76 11.32 -11.49
C THR A 85 3.61 11.63 -12.46
N PRO A 86 3.77 12.60 -13.37
CA PRO A 86 2.70 12.98 -14.28
C PRO A 86 2.40 11.86 -15.27
N SER A 87 1.11 11.59 -15.49
CA SER A 87 0.64 10.69 -16.55
C SER A 87 0.86 11.29 -17.95
N THR A 88 1.02 10.46 -18.98
CA THR A 88 1.06 10.93 -20.38
C THR A 88 -0.25 11.64 -20.77
N LYS A 89 -0.16 12.71 -21.57
CA LYS A 89 -1.32 13.57 -21.92
C LYS A 89 -2.51 12.79 -22.50
N ASN A 90 -2.26 11.82 -23.36
CA ASN A 90 -3.29 11.06 -24.08
C ASN A 90 -4.10 10.10 -23.21
N SER A 91 -3.70 9.88 -21.95
CA SER A 91 -4.38 8.94 -21.03
C SER A 91 -4.92 9.59 -19.76
N ARG A 92 -4.65 10.89 -19.55
CA ARG A 92 -4.89 11.55 -18.26
C ARG A 92 -6.36 11.61 -17.86
N GLU A 93 -7.25 11.98 -18.77
CA GLU A 93 -8.68 12.13 -18.44
C GLU A 93 -9.32 10.78 -18.07
N SER A 94 -9.09 9.76 -18.88
CA SER A 94 -9.56 8.40 -18.59
C SER A 94 -8.95 7.83 -17.31
N ALA A 95 -7.68 8.14 -17.04
CA ALA A 95 -7.02 7.77 -15.79
C ALA A 95 -7.66 8.45 -14.57
N LEU A 96 -7.97 9.75 -14.64
CA LEU A 96 -8.64 10.49 -13.57
C LEU A 96 -10.05 9.96 -13.31
N LYS A 97 -10.83 9.66 -14.37
CA LYS A 97 -12.17 9.07 -14.24
C LYS A 97 -12.11 7.68 -13.60
N GLY A 98 -11.22 6.81 -14.10
CA GLY A 98 -11.02 5.48 -13.55
C GLY A 98 -10.53 5.52 -12.09
N GLU A 99 -9.68 6.48 -11.76
CA GLU A 99 -9.19 6.70 -10.41
C GLU A 99 -10.28 7.16 -9.46
N ALA A 100 -11.11 8.12 -9.85
CA ALA A 100 -12.24 8.59 -9.05
C ALA A 100 -13.18 7.45 -8.66
N LEU A 101 -13.47 6.55 -9.61
CA LEU A 101 -14.29 5.35 -9.35
C LEU A 101 -13.62 4.38 -8.38
N VAL A 102 -12.31 4.16 -8.50
CA VAL A 102 -11.61 3.26 -7.57
C VAL A 102 -11.49 3.90 -6.18
N ARG A 103 -11.30 5.22 -6.12
CA ARG A 103 -11.28 5.97 -4.85
C ARG A 103 -12.61 5.84 -4.12
N SER A 104 -13.75 5.99 -4.80
CA SER A 104 -15.07 5.79 -4.17
C SER A 104 -15.25 4.35 -3.67
N GLN A 105 -14.78 3.34 -4.42
CA GLN A 105 -14.80 1.94 -3.98
C GLN A 105 -14.02 1.73 -2.67
N PHE A 106 -12.86 2.34 -2.51
CA PHE A 106 -12.07 2.25 -1.27
C PHE A 106 -12.58 3.16 -0.15
N GLN A 107 -13.42 4.16 -0.43
CA GLN A 107 -14.12 4.89 0.63
C GLN A 107 -15.18 4.01 1.30
N GLU A 108 -15.88 3.19 0.52
CA GLU A 108 -16.90 2.25 1.01
C GLU A 108 -16.29 0.97 1.60
N ASP A 109 -15.15 0.52 1.06
CA ASP A 109 -14.45 -0.70 1.48
C ASP A 109 -12.94 -0.42 1.65
N PRO A 110 -12.54 0.19 2.79
CA PRO A 110 -11.16 0.66 3.01
C PRO A 110 -10.09 -0.43 2.95
N TYR A 111 -10.48 -1.68 3.16
CA TYR A 111 -9.59 -2.85 3.19
C TYR A 111 -9.70 -3.72 1.93
N GLY A 112 -10.58 -3.36 0.98
CA GLY A 112 -10.78 -4.08 -0.27
C GLY A 112 -11.23 -5.53 -0.07
N CYS A 113 -12.11 -5.76 0.90
CA CYS A 113 -12.57 -7.08 1.32
C CYS A 113 -13.80 -7.60 0.57
N SER A 114 -14.51 -6.74 -0.18
CA SER A 114 -15.85 -7.03 -0.68
C SER A 114 -16.08 -6.57 -2.12
N GLY A 115 -17.25 -6.92 -2.67
CA GLY A 115 -17.76 -6.41 -3.93
C GLY A 115 -16.80 -6.50 -5.11
N ILE A 116 -16.63 -5.38 -5.82
CA ILE A 116 -15.79 -5.29 -7.00
C ILE A 116 -14.29 -5.32 -6.69
N LEU A 117 -13.87 -4.82 -5.52
CA LEU A 117 -12.46 -4.83 -5.11
C LEU A 117 -11.99 -6.27 -4.85
N ARG A 118 -12.76 -7.06 -4.09
CA ARG A 118 -12.47 -8.49 -3.87
C ARG A 118 -12.43 -9.27 -5.17
N ARG A 119 -13.40 -9.06 -6.08
CA ARG A 119 -13.40 -9.74 -7.39
C ARG A 119 -12.16 -9.40 -8.22
N LYS A 120 -11.76 -8.13 -8.26
CA LYS A 120 -10.52 -7.70 -8.94
C LYS A 120 -9.28 -8.33 -8.29
N LYS A 121 -9.24 -8.41 -6.96
CA LYS A 121 -8.15 -9.04 -6.19
C LYS A 121 -8.00 -10.52 -6.54
N LEU A 122 -9.09 -11.28 -6.52
CA LEU A 122 -9.11 -12.70 -6.90
C LEU A 122 -8.72 -12.93 -8.37
N GLY A 123 -9.20 -12.09 -9.29
CA GLY A 123 -8.86 -12.20 -10.72
C GLY A 123 -7.41 -11.84 -11.06
N ARG A 124 -6.65 -11.26 -10.11
CA ARG A 124 -5.24 -10.89 -10.27
C ARG A 124 -4.27 -11.89 -9.62
N ASP A 125 -4.79 -13.03 -9.16
CA ASP A 125 -4.01 -14.17 -8.70
C ASP A 125 -4.12 -15.36 -9.68
N PRO A 126 -3.77 -15.19 -10.98
CA PRO A 126 -3.96 -16.25 -11.98
C PRO A 126 -3.06 -17.47 -11.75
N PHE A 127 -1.99 -17.33 -10.96
CA PHE A 127 -1.01 -18.38 -10.69
C PHE A 127 -1.13 -18.98 -9.29
N HIS A 128 -2.14 -18.58 -8.49
CA HIS A 128 -2.33 -19.00 -7.11
C HIS A 128 -1.01 -18.97 -6.32
N ARG A 129 -0.25 -17.88 -6.45
CA ARG A 129 1.04 -17.78 -5.76
C ARG A 129 0.76 -17.80 -4.26
N SER A 130 1.52 -18.60 -3.51
CA SER A 130 1.46 -18.52 -2.05
C SER A 130 1.80 -17.10 -1.62
N ILE A 131 0.88 -16.45 -0.91
CA ILE A 131 1.10 -15.11 -0.36
C ILE A 131 1.74 -15.30 1.01
N PRO A 132 2.98 -14.81 1.22
CA PRO A 132 3.70 -15.08 2.45
C PRO A 132 3.09 -14.35 3.65
N TYR A 133 2.38 -13.24 3.43
CA TYR A 133 1.85 -12.42 4.51
C TYR A 133 0.53 -12.97 5.10
N PRO A 134 0.29 -12.80 6.41
CA PRO A 134 1.05 -12.00 7.37
C PRO A 134 2.26 -12.70 8.02
N ASN A 135 2.74 -13.84 7.50
CA ASN A 135 3.95 -14.47 8.06
C ASN A 135 5.12 -13.47 7.99
N GLY A 136 5.88 -13.39 9.08
CA GLY A 136 6.93 -12.38 9.24
C GLY A 136 6.48 -11.07 9.88
N CYS A 137 5.18 -10.84 10.10
CA CYS A 137 4.62 -9.61 10.72
C CYS A 137 3.49 -9.90 11.72
N PRO A 138 3.75 -10.70 12.77
CA PRO A 138 2.72 -11.13 13.71
C PRO A 138 2.03 -9.95 14.41
N GLU A 139 2.72 -8.83 14.59
CA GLU A 139 2.20 -7.65 15.30
C GLU A 139 1.07 -6.96 14.56
N ILE A 140 0.91 -7.20 13.25
CA ILE A 140 -0.17 -6.63 12.42
C ILE A 140 -1.06 -7.71 11.79
N GLU A 141 -0.99 -8.96 12.25
CA GLU A 141 -1.81 -10.07 11.71
C GLU A 141 -3.32 -9.74 11.74
N GLY A 142 -3.76 -9.05 12.80
CA GLY A 142 -5.15 -8.61 12.92
C GLY A 142 -5.57 -7.59 11.86
N LEU A 143 -4.66 -6.73 11.40
CA LEU A 143 -4.92 -5.76 10.34
C LEU A 143 -5.15 -6.46 8.98
N PHE A 144 -4.41 -7.54 8.70
CA PHE A 144 -4.59 -8.34 7.48
C PHE A 144 -5.95 -9.04 7.40
N ARG A 145 -6.55 -9.36 8.55
CA ARG A 145 -7.86 -10.03 8.65
C ARG A 145 -9.02 -9.06 8.79
N TYR A 146 -8.75 -7.77 8.98
CA TYR A 146 -9.78 -6.78 9.26
C TYR A 146 -10.52 -6.35 7.99
N CYS A 147 -11.85 -6.35 8.05
CA CYS A 147 -12.74 -6.03 6.95
C CYS A 147 -13.93 -5.19 7.42
N GLY A 148 -13.65 -4.02 8.01
CA GLY A 148 -14.66 -3.06 8.47
C GLY A 148 -14.67 -1.77 7.66
N THR A 149 -15.67 -0.92 7.88
CA THR A 149 -15.73 0.44 7.35
C THR A 149 -15.11 1.47 8.28
N ALA A 150 -14.97 1.13 9.57
CA ALA A 150 -14.28 1.95 10.56
C ALA A 150 -12.76 1.72 10.50
N PRO A 151 -11.95 2.64 11.07
CA PRO A 151 -10.52 2.38 11.28
C PRO A 151 -10.29 1.11 12.11
N TYR A 152 -9.22 0.38 11.78
CA TYR A 152 -8.81 -0.81 12.51
C TYR A 152 -8.62 -0.49 14.01
N PRO A 153 -9.33 -1.18 14.92
CA PRO A 153 -9.31 -0.84 16.35
C PRO A 153 -8.11 -1.42 17.12
N GLY A 154 -7.32 -2.30 16.49
CA GLY A 154 -6.17 -2.92 17.14
C GLY A 154 -4.98 -1.97 17.25
N SER A 155 -4.07 -2.28 18.19
CA SER A 155 -2.82 -1.54 18.32
C SER A 155 -1.92 -1.76 17.12
N LEU A 156 -1.30 -0.68 16.62
CA LEU A 156 -0.39 -0.73 15.49
C LEU A 156 1.02 -0.28 15.91
N PRO A 157 2.09 -0.95 15.44
CA PRO A 157 3.48 -0.66 15.86
C PRO A 157 3.97 0.76 15.56
N TRP A 158 3.33 1.45 14.60
CA TRP A 158 3.67 2.81 14.18
C TRP A 158 2.72 3.87 14.72
N ALA A 159 1.73 3.52 15.56
CA ALA A 159 0.80 4.47 16.15
C ALA A 159 1.38 5.28 17.33
N GLN A 160 2.67 5.07 17.65
CA GLN A 160 3.42 5.78 18.67
C GLN A 160 4.11 7.05 18.13
#